data_AF-A0A1R1X478-F1
#
_entry.id   AF-A0A1R1X478-F1
#
_cell.length_a   1.000
_cell.length_b   1.000
_cell.length_c   1.000
_cell.angle_alpha   90.00
_cell.angle_beta   90.00
_cell.angle_gamma   90.00
#
_symmetry.space_group_name_H-M   'P 1'
#
loop_
_entity.id
_entity.type
_entity.pdbx_description
1 polymer ?
#
loop_
_entity_poly.entity_id
_entity_poly.type
_entity_poly.pdbx_seq_one_letter_code
_entity_poly.pdbx_strand_id
1 'polypeptide(L)'
;MVMTQEDNYMEHGNYEAKPGARDTQNNLNRTLKSRHMSMIAVGGTIGTGLFVASGGVLSEAGPAGALVAYSLMGLIVFFVMTSLAEMSTFIPVAGSFNSFADRFVDPAFGFAVGYNYWYSWITAAATDLVAAGIIMEFWLPNVNTVVWSFALMAIIIFLNLFGAKLYGEAEFWLALIKVLAIVIFIIIGILVASGIVGGTKYGFSNWKIEG
;
A
#
# COMPACT_ATOMS: atom_id res chain seq x y z
N MET A 1 34.68 -7.15 43.87
CA MET A 1 34.26 -7.65 42.55
C MET A 1 33.63 -6.46 41.84
N VAL A 2 34.33 -5.92 40.84
CA VAL A 2 33.94 -4.69 40.15
C VAL A 2 32.79 -5.04 39.22
N MET A 3 31.62 -4.48 39.50
CA MET A 3 30.42 -4.63 38.67
C MET A 3 30.61 -3.79 37.41
N THR A 4 30.69 -4.45 36.27
CA THR A 4 30.86 -3.82 34.95
C THR A 4 29.56 -3.13 34.53
N GLN A 5 29.70 -1.96 33.92
CA GLN A 5 28.62 -1.05 33.51
C GLN A 5 27.66 -1.65 32.46
N GLU A 6 27.94 -2.84 31.93
CA GLU A 6 27.05 -3.61 31.04
C GLU A 6 25.89 -4.28 31.78
N ASP A 7 26.05 -4.63 33.06
CA ASP A 7 24.99 -5.32 33.84
C ASP A 7 23.83 -4.40 34.24
N ASN A 8 24.02 -3.07 34.17
CA ASN A 8 23.00 -2.07 34.52
C ASN A 8 21.96 -1.81 33.41
N TYR A 9 22.16 -2.30 32.19
CA TYR A 9 21.21 -2.06 31.09
C TYR A 9 20.11 -3.13 30.99
N MET A 10 20.24 -4.24 31.71
CA MET A 10 19.34 -5.38 31.56
C MET A 10 18.21 -5.44 32.62
N GLU A 11 18.16 -4.50 33.58
CA GLU A 11 17.22 -4.61 34.73
C GLU A 11 16.12 -3.53 34.82
N HIS A 12 16.01 -2.59 33.88
CA HIS A 12 14.91 -1.61 33.91
C HIS A 12 14.19 -1.43 32.58
N GLY A 13 13.07 -2.13 32.47
CA GLY A 13 12.09 -1.94 31.41
C GLY A 13 10.68 -2.30 31.87
N ASN A 14 10.28 -1.90 33.08
CA ASN A 14 8.85 -1.82 33.42
C ASN A 14 8.24 -0.69 32.58
N TYR A 15 7.95 -1.00 31.33
CA TYR A 15 7.04 -0.19 30.54
C TYR A 15 5.66 -0.37 31.15
N GLU A 16 5.31 0.51 32.08
CA GLU A 16 3.92 0.73 32.44
C GLU A 16 3.21 1.16 31.15
N ALA A 17 2.57 0.20 30.48
CA ALA A 17 1.65 0.50 29.42
C ALA A 17 0.67 1.54 29.95
N LYS A 18 0.59 2.72 29.31
CA LYS A 18 -0.32 3.80 29.70
C LYS A 18 -1.66 3.20 30.14
N PRO A 19 -2.13 3.46 31.37
CA PRO A 19 -3.39 2.90 31.86
C PRO A 19 -4.50 3.38 30.91
N GLY A 20 -5.03 2.44 30.12
CA GLY A 20 -5.92 2.70 28.97
C GLY A 20 -5.61 1.84 27.73
N ALA A 21 -4.37 1.41 27.53
CA ALA A 21 -3.99 0.59 26.36
C ALA A 21 -4.44 -0.88 26.49
N ARG A 22 -4.45 -1.44 27.71
CA ARG A 22 -4.87 -2.84 27.96
C ARG A 22 -6.39 -3.02 27.94
N ASP A 23 -7.17 -2.02 28.37
CA ASP A 23 -8.63 -2.13 28.46
C ASP A 23 -9.35 -1.95 27.10
N THR A 24 -8.69 -1.34 26.12
CA THR A 24 -9.26 -1.15 24.78
C THR A 24 -9.18 -2.43 23.92
N GLN A 25 -8.18 -3.30 24.17
CA GLN A 25 -7.97 -4.52 23.38
C GLN A 25 -9.05 -5.59 23.60
N ASN A 26 -9.63 -5.65 24.79
CA ASN A 26 -10.60 -6.69 25.14
C ASN A 26 -12.04 -6.37 24.70
N ASN A 27 -12.26 -5.19 24.10
CA ASN A 27 -13.58 -4.69 23.70
C ASN A 27 -13.77 -4.53 22.18
N LEU A 28 -12.78 -4.85 21.35
CA LEU A 28 -12.97 -4.86 19.90
C LEU A 28 -13.56 -6.20 19.46
N ASN A 29 -14.79 -6.15 18.93
CA ASN A 29 -15.40 -7.30 18.25
C ASN A 29 -14.54 -7.70 17.04
N ARG A 30 -13.80 -8.80 17.15
CA ARG A 30 -13.01 -9.38 16.06
C ARG A 30 -13.92 -9.84 14.93
N THR A 31 -14.19 -8.93 14.01
CA THR A 31 -15.18 -9.14 12.95
C THR A 31 -14.53 -9.54 11.62
N LEU A 32 -13.23 -9.31 11.45
CA LEU A 32 -12.46 -9.65 10.25
C LEU A 32 -11.78 -11.01 10.40
N LYS A 33 -11.97 -11.88 9.41
CA LYS A 33 -11.30 -13.20 9.32
C LYS A 33 -9.91 -13.04 8.69
N SER A 34 -9.03 -14.03 8.89
CA SER A 34 -7.68 -14.07 8.29
C SER A 34 -7.70 -13.84 6.77
N ARG A 35 -8.66 -14.43 6.04
CA ARG A 35 -8.85 -14.20 4.61
C ARG A 35 -9.11 -12.72 4.25
N HIS A 36 -9.84 -11.98 5.10
CA HIS A 36 -10.09 -10.56 4.87
C HIS A 36 -8.80 -9.79 5.09
N MET A 37 -8.07 -10.08 6.16
CA MET A 37 -6.79 -9.41 6.43
C MET A 37 -5.78 -9.60 5.28
N SER A 38 -5.64 -10.81 4.75
CA SER A 38 -4.75 -11.06 3.60
C SER A 38 -5.21 -10.31 2.34
N MET A 39 -6.51 -10.29 2.05
CA MET A 39 -7.04 -9.61 0.86
C MET A 39 -7.05 -8.08 1.00
N ILE A 40 -7.21 -7.55 2.21
CA ILE A 40 -7.01 -6.12 2.50
C ILE A 40 -5.56 -5.74 2.22
N ALA A 41 -4.60 -6.56 2.67
CA ALA A 41 -3.19 -6.31 2.40
C ALA A 41 -2.87 -6.33 0.90
N VAL A 42 -3.36 -7.32 0.15
CA VAL A 42 -3.18 -7.40 -1.31
C VAL A 42 -3.92 -6.29 -2.05
N GLY A 43 -5.16 -6.01 -1.66
CA GLY A 43 -6.01 -5.00 -2.29
C GLY A 43 -5.54 -3.57 -2.04
N GLY A 44 -4.90 -3.34 -0.87
CA GLY A 44 -4.31 -2.07 -0.49
C GLY A 44 -2.96 -1.81 -1.15
N THR A 45 -2.15 -2.83 -1.45
CA THR A 45 -0.90 -2.65 -2.21
C THR A 45 -1.13 -2.48 -3.70
N ILE A 46 -2.17 -3.12 -4.26
CA ILE A 46 -2.55 -2.99 -5.66
C ILE A 46 -3.44 -1.76 -5.84
N GLY A 47 -2.82 -0.67 -6.28
CA GLY A 47 -3.47 0.62 -6.47
C GLY A 47 -3.32 1.21 -7.86
N THR A 48 -3.65 2.49 -7.95
CA THR A 48 -3.51 3.35 -9.12
C THR A 48 -2.07 3.41 -9.63
N GLY A 49 -1.07 3.22 -8.76
CA GLY A 49 0.33 3.11 -9.17
C GLY A 49 0.60 2.05 -10.24
N LEU A 50 -0.06 0.87 -10.16
CA LEU A 50 0.13 -0.18 -11.15
C LEU A 50 -0.64 0.06 -12.45
N PHE A 51 -1.82 0.68 -12.38
CA PHE A 51 -2.71 0.82 -13.56
C PHE A 51 -2.58 2.16 -14.28
N VAL A 52 -2.26 3.23 -13.55
CA VAL A 52 -2.21 4.60 -14.08
C VAL A 52 -0.77 5.09 -14.17
N ALA A 53 0.05 4.87 -13.14
CA ALA A 53 1.43 5.39 -13.13
C ALA A 53 2.43 4.53 -13.91
N SER A 54 2.21 3.22 -14.02
CA SER A 54 3.15 2.30 -14.67
C SER A 54 3.41 2.62 -16.14
N GLY A 55 2.39 3.13 -16.87
CA GLY A 55 2.54 3.57 -18.25
C GLY A 55 3.51 4.75 -18.38
N GLY A 56 3.43 5.72 -17.46
CA GLY A 56 4.37 6.84 -17.40
C GLY A 56 5.80 6.38 -17.10
N VAL A 57 5.98 5.52 -16.10
CA VAL A 57 7.29 4.93 -15.76
C VAL A 57 7.89 4.20 -16.96
N LEU A 58 7.07 3.42 -17.67
CA LEU A 58 7.52 2.69 -18.86
C LEU A 58 7.88 3.62 -20.02
N SER A 59 7.11 4.69 -20.22
CA SER A 59 7.35 5.70 -21.27
C SER A 59 8.61 6.52 -21.01
N GLU A 60 8.89 6.87 -19.76
CA GLU A 60 10.04 7.71 -19.38
C GLU A 60 11.33 6.91 -19.23
N ALA A 61 11.28 5.78 -18.51
CA ALA A 61 12.46 4.99 -18.19
C ALA A 61 12.74 3.84 -19.18
N GLY A 62 11.80 3.56 -20.09
CA GLY A 62 11.83 2.40 -20.97
C GLY A 62 11.65 1.06 -20.21
N PRO A 63 11.53 -0.08 -20.92
CA PRO A 63 11.27 -1.37 -20.29
C PRO A 63 12.36 -1.83 -19.33
N ALA A 64 13.63 -1.65 -19.71
CA ALA A 64 14.76 -2.03 -18.86
C ALA A 64 14.84 -1.15 -17.61
N GLY A 65 14.68 0.17 -17.75
CA GLY A 65 14.71 1.12 -16.64
C GLY A 65 13.56 0.88 -15.65
N ALA A 66 12.35 0.65 -16.16
CA ALA A 66 11.19 0.31 -15.34
C ALA A 66 11.43 -0.97 -14.51
N LEU A 67 11.95 -2.04 -15.12
CA LEU A 67 12.24 -3.29 -14.42
C LEU A 67 13.27 -3.12 -13.30
N VAL A 68 14.36 -2.38 -13.57
CA VAL A 68 15.39 -2.10 -12.57
C VAL A 68 14.82 -1.25 -11.44
N ALA A 69 14.07 -0.18 -11.75
CA ALA A 69 13.46 0.70 -10.75
C ALA A 69 12.50 -0.05 -9.83
N TYR A 70 11.57 -0.85 -10.38
CA TYR A 70 10.64 -1.63 -9.57
C TYR A 70 11.34 -2.73 -8.76
N SER A 71 12.38 -3.38 -9.31
CA SER A 71 13.13 -4.42 -8.59
C SER A 71 13.90 -3.84 -7.40
N LEU A 72 14.58 -2.70 -7.59
CA LEU A 72 15.31 -2.03 -6.52
C LEU A 72 14.36 -1.53 -5.42
N MET A 73 13.24 -0.89 -5.81
CA MET A 73 12.25 -0.44 -4.84
C MET A 73 11.62 -1.62 -4.09
N GLY A 74 11.30 -2.71 -4.80
CA GLY A 74 10.78 -3.93 -4.19
C GLY A 74 11.75 -4.54 -3.17
N LEU A 75 13.05 -4.53 -3.47
CA LEU A 75 14.08 -5.01 -2.55
C LEU A 75 14.16 -4.17 -1.28
N ILE A 76 14.14 -2.84 -1.41
CA ILE A 76 14.15 -1.91 -0.25
C ILE A 76 12.91 -2.15 0.62
N VAL A 77 11.72 -2.21 0.00
CA VAL A 77 10.46 -2.46 0.73
C VAL A 77 10.47 -3.82 1.41
N PHE A 78 11.02 -4.85 0.76
CA PHE A 78 11.14 -6.19 1.34
C PHE A 78 11.95 -6.18 2.65
N PHE A 79 13.12 -5.52 2.66
CA PHE A 79 13.92 -5.42 3.88
C PHE A 79 13.21 -4.64 4.98
N VAL A 80 12.61 -3.49 4.65
CA VAL A 80 11.87 -2.66 5.63
C VAL A 80 10.70 -3.43 6.24
N MET A 81 9.89 -4.10 5.42
CA MET A 81 8.74 -4.87 5.88
C MET A 81 9.16 -6.09 6.71
N THR A 82 10.26 -6.75 6.35
CA THR A 82 10.78 -7.89 7.12
C THR A 82 11.24 -7.45 8.51
N SER A 83 12.02 -6.37 8.60
CA SER A 83 12.43 -5.83 9.91
C SER A 83 11.24 -5.38 10.75
N LEU A 84 10.24 -4.74 10.14
CA LEU A 84 9.02 -4.33 10.84
C LEU A 84 8.19 -5.54 11.31
N ALA A 85 8.17 -6.63 10.54
CA ALA A 85 7.49 -7.86 10.93
C ALA A 85 8.17 -8.53 12.13
N GLU A 86 9.50 -8.59 12.17
CA GLU A 86 10.27 -9.09 13.32
C GLU A 86 10.01 -8.24 14.58
N MET A 87 9.99 -6.92 14.45
CA MET A 87 9.64 -6.03 15.55
C MET A 87 8.20 -6.24 16.05
N SER A 88 7.26 -6.45 15.13
CA SER A 88 5.84 -6.64 15.44
C SER A 88 5.54 -7.99 16.10
N THR A 89 6.29 -9.04 15.77
CA THR A 89 6.16 -10.34 16.43
C THR A 89 6.87 -10.37 17.78
N PHE A 90 8.00 -9.65 17.93
CA PHE A 90 8.73 -9.57 19.19
C PHE A 90 8.03 -8.67 20.22
N ILE A 91 7.51 -7.51 19.80
CA ILE A 91 6.82 -6.56 20.67
C ILE A 91 5.41 -6.28 20.13
N PRO A 92 4.41 -7.09 20.49
CA PRO A 92 3.05 -6.90 20.05
C PRO A 92 2.41 -5.70 20.76
N VAL A 93 2.61 -4.50 20.20
CA VAL A 93 1.95 -3.27 20.65
C VAL A 93 0.64 -3.04 19.89
N ALA A 94 -0.39 -2.55 20.59
CA ALA A 94 -1.57 -1.99 19.96
C ALA A 94 -1.22 -0.59 19.41
N GLY A 95 -0.52 -0.54 18.28
CA GLY A 95 -0.05 0.70 17.65
C GLY A 95 0.36 0.49 16.20
N SER A 96 0.59 1.59 15.48
CA SER A 96 1.16 1.54 14.13
C SER A 96 2.69 1.54 14.20
N PHE A 97 3.37 1.43 13.06
CA PHE A 97 4.83 1.37 12.99
C PHE A 97 5.53 2.61 13.58
N ASN A 98 4.84 3.75 13.67
CA ASN A 98 5.37 4.93 14.33
C ASN A 98 5.59 4.71 15.84
N SER A 99 4.89 3.76 16.47
CA SER A 99 5.15 3.34 17.85
C SER A 99 6.52 2.70 18.02
N PHE A 100 7.06 2.05 16.98
CA PHE A 100 8.44 1.54 17.01
C PHE A 100 9.44 2.68 16.84
N ALA A 101 9.14 3.68 16.00
CA ALA A 101 9.99 4.86 15.85
C ALA A 101 10.08 5.70 17.15
N ASP A 102 8.95 5.90 17.83
CA ASP A 102 8.87 6.54 19.15
C ASP A 102 9.70 5.80 20.20
N ARG A 103 9.64 4.46 20.18
CA ARG A 103 10.30 3.60 21.18
C ARG A 103 11.80 3.39 20.95
N PHE A 104 12.24 3.25 19.70
CA PHE A 104 13.61 2.86 19.37
C PHE A 104 14.50 4.02 18.88
N VAL A 105 13.91 5.17 18.52
CA VAL A 105 14.67 6.32 18.01
C VAL A 105 14.54 7.50 18.96
N ASP A 106 13.39 8.17 18.96
CA ASP A 106 13.09 9.32 19.80
C ASP A 106 11.59 9.67 19.69
N PRO A 107 10.95 10.20 20.74
CA PRO A 107 9.55 10.60 20.67
C PRO A 107 9.23 11.68 19.63
N ALA A 108 10.12 12.66 19.42
CA ALA A 108 9.94 13.66 18.38
C ALA A 108 10.06 13.05 16.98
N PHE A 109 10.92 12.04 16.81
CA PHE A 109 11.02 11.29 15.56
C PHE A 109 9.77 10.44 15.31
N GLY A 110 9.24 9.77 16.35
CA GLY A 110 7.97 9.04 16.29
C GLY A 110 6.80 9.94 15.86
N PHE A 111 6.74 11.17 16.39
CA PHE A 111 5.76 12.18 15.97
C PHE A 111 5.95 12.58 14.49
N ALA A 112 7.18 12.87 14.05
CA ALA A 112 7.48 13.26 12.68
C ALA A 112 7.12 12.14 11.67
N VAL A 113 7.40 10.88 12.02
CA VAL A 113 7.00 9.71 11.22
C VAL A 113 5.48 9.61 11.12
N GLY A 114 4.76 9.78 12.23
CA GLY A 114 3.30 9.79 12.25
C GLY A 114 2.69 10.88 11.35
N TYR A 115 3.25 12.09 11.40
CA TYR A 115 2.79 13.22 10.57
C TYR A 115 3.08 13.00 9.08
N ASN A 116 4.28 12.54 8.73
CA ASN A 116 4.63 12.18 7.35
C ASN A 116 3.71 11.08 6.82
N TYR A 117 3.37 10.09 7.64
CA TYR A 117 2.49 9.02 7.24
C TYR A 117 1.07 9.52 6.94
N TRP A 118 0.53 10.37 7.81
CA TRP A 118 -0.77 11.00 7.60
C TRP A 118 -0.80 11.83 6.31
N TYR A 119 0.25 12.63 6.06
CA TYR A 119 0.37 13.42 4.84
C TYR A 119 0.44 12.53 3.57
N SER A 120 1.19 11.43 3.63
CA SER A 120 1.25 10.44 2.55
C SER A 120 -0.12 9.86 2.24
N TRP A 121 -0.96 9.60 3.25
CA TRP A 121 -2.33 9.12 3.02
C TRP A 121 -3.24 10.14 2.37
N ILE A 122 -3.14 11.43 2.73
CA ILE A 122 -3.87 12.49 2.04
C ILE A 122 -3.47 12.55 0.56
N THR A 123 -2.16 12.50 0.30
CA THR A 123 -1.62 12.55 -1.06
C THR A 123 -2.05 11.32 -1.88
N ALA A 124 -2.04 10.13 -1.28
CA ALA A 124 -2.52 8.90 -1.90
C ALA A 124 -4.01 9.01 -2.24
N ALA A 125 -4.85 9.44 -1.29
CA ALA A 125 -6.29 9.61 -1.52
C ALA A 125 -6.59 10.63 -2.62
N ALA A 126 -5.87 11.75 -2.67
CA ALA A 126 -6.00 12.73 -3.73
C ALA A 126 -5.61 12.14 -5.10
N THR A 127 -4.52 11.37 -5.14
CA THR A 127 -4.04 10.68 -6.35
C THR A 127 -5.08 9.69 -6.86
N ASP A 128 -5.71 8.91 -5.99
CA ASP A 128 -6.75 7.96 -6.35
C ASP A 128 -7.99 8.64 -6.94
N LEU A 129 -8.40 9.79 -6.40
CA LEU A 129 -9.53 10.57 -6.91
C LEU A 129 -9.26 11.21 -8.28
N VAL A 130 -8.04 11.68 -8.52
CA VAL A 130 -7.62 12.21 -9.83
C VAL A 130 -7.54 11.07 -10.84
N ALA A 131 -6.91 9.96 -10.48
CA ALA A 131 -6.83 8.77 -11.33
C ALA A 131 -8.20 8.25 -11.74
N ALA A 132 -9.13 8.14 -10.79
CA ALA A 132 -10.50 7.72 -11.08
C ALA A 132 -11.22 8.71 -12.01
N GLY A 133 -10.97 10.02 -11.85
CA GLY A 133 -11.47 11.04 -12.78
C GLY A 133 -10.95 10.84 -14.22
N ILE A 134 -9.65 10.60 -14.39
CA ILE A 134 -9.03 10.33 -15.71
C ILE A 134 -9.62 9.07 -16.34
N ILE A 135 -9.87 8.02 -15.55
CA ILE A 135 -10.51 6.79 -16.03
C ILE A 135 -11.95 7.08 -16.49
N MET A 136 -12.70 7.90 -15.77
CA MET A 136 -14.08 8.25 -16.15
C MET A 136 -14.14 9.12 -17.40
N GLU A 137 -13.15 9.98 -17.62
CA GLU A 137 -13.02 10.78 -18.84
C GLU A 137 -12.92 9.93 -20.11
N PHE A 138 -12.27 8.76 -20.03
CA PHE A 138 -12.23 7.80 -21.13
C PHE A 138 -13.64 7.33 -21.57
N TRP A 139 -14.56 7.17 -20.63
CA TRP A 139 -15.93 6.69 -20.91
C TRP A 139 -16.92 7.83 -21.20
N LEU A 140 -16.76 8.97 -20.51
CA LEU A 140 -17.63 10.14 -20.62
C LEU A 140 -16.77 11.39 -20.85
N PRO A 141 -16.22 11.57 -22.06
CA PRO A 141 -15.23 12.62 -22.36
C PRO A 141 -15.82 14.04 -22.30
N ASN A 142 -17.14 14.17 -22.33
CA ASN A 142 -17.82 15.47 -22.27
C ASN A 142 -17.94 16.03 -20.84
N VAL A 143 -17.56 15.25 -19.82
CA VAL A 143 -17.67 15.64 -18.41
C VAL A 143 -16.27 15.89 -17.85
N ASN A 144 -16.08 17.07 -17.24
CA ASN A 144 -14.80 17.44 -16.66
C ASN A 144 -14.38 16.48 -15.53
N THR A 145 -13.13 16.03 -15.57
CA THR A 145 -12.44 15.15 -14.61
C THR A 145 -12.68 15.55 -13.15
N VAL A 146 -12.72 16.85 -12.85
CA VAL A 146 -12.93 17.41 -11.50
C VAL A 146 -14.31 17.03 -10.95
N VAL A 147 -15.35 16.99 -11.79
CA VAL A 147 -16.70 16.60 -11.37
C VAL A 147 -16.71 15.15 -10.89
N TRP A 148 -15.99 14.26 -11.59
CA TRP A 148 -15.84 12.86 -11.19
C TRP A 148 -15.09 12.73 -9.86
N SER A 149 -14.00 13.48 -9.66
CA SER A 149 -13.25 13.45 -8.41
C SER A 149 -14.09 13.90 -7.20
N PHE A 150 -14.89 14.96 -7.33
CA PHE A 150 -15.80 15.38 -6.25
C PHE A 150 -16.95 14.41 -6.01
N ALA A 151 -17.53 13.85 -7.07
CA ALA A 151 -18.58 12.84 -6.95
C ALA A 151 -18.09 11.59 -6.21
N LEU A 152 -16.90 11.09 -6.57
CA LEU A 152 -16.28 9.94 -5.91
C LEU A 152 -15.89 10.25 -4.46
N MET A 153 -15.38 11.44 -4.18
CA MET A 153 -15.12 11.88 -2.80
C MET A 153 -16.40 11.84 -1.96
N ALA A 154 -17.52 12.35 -2.49
CA ALA A 154 -18.80 12.31 -1.79
C ALA A 154 -19.27 10.88 -1.52
N ILE A 155 -19.07 9.96 -2.47
CA ILE A 155 -19.37 8.53 -2.30
C ILE A 155 -18.49 7.92 -1.21
N ILE A 156 -17.19 8.21 -1.18
CA ILE A 156 -16.26 7.69 -0.15
C ILE A 156 -16.65 8.20 1.24
N ILE A 157 -16.95 9.49 1.37
CA ILE A 157 -17.43 10.07 2.63
C ILE A 157 -18.73 9.40 3.09
N PHE A 158 -19.66 9.16 2.17
CA PHE A 158 -20.89 8.44 2.46
C PHE A 158 -20.62 6.98 2.88
N LEU A 159 -19.70 6.30 2.19
CA LEU A 159 -19.34 4.91 2.51
C LEU A 159 -18.64 4.78 3.87
N ASN A 160 -17.91 5.81 4.31
CA ASN A 160 -17.30 5.86 5.64
C ASN A 160 -18.33 5.84 6.79
N LEU A 161 -19.63 6.00 6.50
CA LEU A 161 -20.70 5.88 7.50
C LEU A 161 -21.12 4.42 7.76
N PHE A 162 -20.68 3.44 6.96
CA PHE A 162 -21.02 2.03 7.15
C PHE A 162 -20.01 1.28 8.05
N GLY A 163 -20.46 0.19 8.67
CA GLY A 163 -19.65 -0.58 9.62
C GLY A 163 -18.54 -1.44 9.00
N ALA A 164 -17.48 -1.69 9.79
CA ALA A 164 -16.24 -2.38 9.39
C ALA A 164 -16.41 -3.80 8.79
N LYS A 165 -17.51 -4.50 9.11
CA LYS A 165 -17.81 -5.81 8.55
C LYS A 165 -18.16 -5.75 7.06
N LEU A 166 -18.98 -4.78 6.69
CA LEU A 166 -19.40 -4.59 5.30
C LEU A 166 -18.21 -4.14 4.45
N TYR A 167 -17.39 -3.25 5.02
CA TYR A 167 -16.14 -2.81 4.42
C TYR A 167 -15.20 -3.98 4.11
N GLY A 168 -14.94 -4.88 5.07
CA GLY A 168 -14.04 -6.01 4.86
C GLY A 168 -14.51 -7.03 3.81
N GLU A 169 -15.82 -7.25 3.67
CA GLU A 169 -16.36 -8.11 2.60
C GLU A 169 -16.30 -7.39 1.24
N ALA A 170 -16.66 -6.09 1.17
CA ALA A 170 -16.56 -5.32 -0.07
C ALA A 170 -15.12 -5.25 -0.58
N GLU A 171 -14.16 -4.98 0.29
CA GLU A 171 -12.74 -4.92 -0.04
C GLU A 171 -12.21 -6.27 -0.51
N PHE A 172 -12.66 -7.38 0.09
CA PHE A 172 -12.32 -8.73 -0.38
C PHE A 172 -12.72 -8.94 -1.85
N TRP A 173 -13.96 -8.61 -2.22
CA TRP A 173 -14.45 -8.77 -3.59
C TRP A 173 -13.75 -7.82 -4.58
N LEU A 174 -13.53 -6.56 -4.19
CA LEU A 174 -12.84 -5.58 -5.02
C LEU A 174 -11.37 -5.97 -5.25
N ALA A 175 -10.68 -6.43 -4.21
CA ALA A 175 -9.30 -6.92 -4.31
C ALA A 175 -9.22 -8.16 -5.22
N LEU A 176 -10.19 -9.08 -5.14
CA LEU A 176 -10.26 -10.24 -6.04
C LEU A 176 -10.39 -9.82 -7.51
N ILE A 177 -11.26 -8.85 -7.82
CA ILE A 177 -11.41 -8.32 -9.17
C ILE A 177 -10.09 -7.70 -9.67
N LYS A 178 -9.40 -6.91 -8.84
CA LYS A 178 -8.09 -6.33 -9.19
C LYS A 178 -7.06 -7.40 -9.53
N VAL A 179 -6.96 -8.46 -8.72
CA VAL A 179 -6.02 -9.56 -8.96
C VAL A 179 -6.34 -10.28 -10.27
N LEU A 180 -7.62 -10.60 -10.51
CA LEU A 180 -8.04 -11.23 -11.76
C LEU A 180 -7.75 -10.34 -12.98
N ALA A 181 -7.96 -9.02 -12.87
CA ALA A 181 -7.64 -8.07 -13.92
C ALA A 181 -6.15 -8.10 -14.29
N ILE A 182 -5.26 -8.16 -13.30
CA ILE A 182 -3.80 -8.28 -13.54
C ILE A 182 -3.47 -9.59 -14.23
N VAL A 183 -4.03 -10.72 -13.76
CA VAL A 183 -3.76 -12.04 -14.37
C VAL A 183 -4.19 -12.05 -15.83
N ILE A 184 -5.40 -11.55 -16.13
CA ILE A 184 -5.91 -11.43 -17.51
C ILE A 184 -5.01 -10.51 -18.34
N PHE A 185 -4.62 -9.36 -17.80
CA PHE A 185 -3.75 -8.40 -18.47
C PHE A 185 -2.38 -9.02 -18.83
N ILE A 186 -1.77 -9.78 -17.92
CA ILE A 186 -0.51 -10.49 -18.16
C ILE A 186 -0.68 -11.55 -19.26
N ILE A 187 -1.75 -12.36 -19.22
CA ILE A 187 -2.02 -13.38 -20.23
C ILE A 187 -2.16 -12.74 -21.61
N ILE A 188 -2.98 -11.68 -21.73
CA ILE A 188 -3.15 -10.94 -22.98
C ILE A 188 -1.82 -10.36 -23.44
N GLY A 189 -1.04 -9.76 -22.54
CA GLY A 189 0.29 -9.22 -22.84
C GLY A 189 1.24 -10.27 -23.42
N ILE A 190 1.25 -11.49 -22.88
CA ILE A 190 2.06 -12.61 -23.41
C ILE A 190 1.55 -13.04 -24.80
N LEU A 191 0.23 -13.12 -25.00
CA LEU A 191 -0.35 -13.48 -26.30
C LEU A 191 -0.04 -12.44 -27.39
N VAL A 192 -0.04 -11.15 -27.05
CA VAL A 192 0.37 -10.06 -27.95
C VAL A 192 1.87 -10.13 -28.22
N ALA A 193 2.71 -10.27 -27.18
CA ALA A 193 4.16 -10.33 -27.33
C ALA A 193 4.63 -11.53 -28.19
N SER A 194 3.95 -12.66 -28.08
CA SER A 194 4.22 -13.88 -28.86
C SER A 194 3.70 -13.84 -30.30
N GLY A 195 2.97 -12.78 -30.68
CA GLY A 195 2.41 -12.60 -32.02
C GLY A 195 1.19 -13.47 -32.33
N ILE A 196 0.67 -14.21 -31.34
CA ILE A 196 -0.60 -14.96 -31.48
C ILE A 196 -1.75 -14.00 -31.74
N VAL A 197 -1.71 -12.84 -31.08
CA VAL A 197 -2.65 -11.73 -31.29
C VAL A 197 -1.91 -10.63 -32.05
N GLY A 198 -2.40 -10.29 -33.24
CA GLY A 198 -1.84 -9.22 -34.10
C GLY A 198 -0.79 -9.67 -35.14
N GLY A 199 -0.34 -10.93 -35.12
CA GLY A 199 0.50 -11.51 -36.18
C GLY A 199 1.97 -11.09 -36.20
N THR A 200 2.40 -10.18 -35.32
CA THR A 200 3.77 -9.68 -35.22
C THR A 200 4.43 -10.12 -33.92
N LYS A 201 5.62 -10.73 -34.01
CA LYS A 201 6.43 -11.07 -32.83
C LYS A 201 7.29 -9.88 -32.44
N TYR A 202 6.97 -9.25 -31.31
CA TYR A 202 7.67 -8.05 -30.85
C TYR A 202 9.06 -8.38 -30.28
N GLY A 203 9.24 -9.51 -29.58
CA GLY A 203 10.54 -9.90 -29.03
C GLY A 203 11.19 -8.77 -28.22
N PHE A 204 12.40 -8.35 -28.61
CA PHE A 204 13.13 -7.24 -27.99
C PHE A 204 12.99 -5.91 -28.76
N SER A 205 12.09 -5.78 -29.73
CA SER A 205 11.96 -4.57 -30.56
C SER A 205 11.67 -3.32 -29.74
N ASN A 206 10.84 -3.47 -28.70
CA ASN A 206 10.32 -2.37 -27.88
C ASN A 206 11.24 -1.99 -26.71
N TRP A 207 12.46 -2.52 -26.66
CA TRP A 207 13.44 -2.25 -25.59
C TRP A 207 14.31 -1.02 -25.85
N LYS A 208 14.04 -0.27 -26.92
CA LYS A 208 14.75 0.95 -27.28
C LYS A 208 13.89 2.17 -26.95
N ILE A 209 14.53 3.19 -26.41
CA ILE A 209 13.94 4.52 -26.26
C ILE A 209 14.46 5.33 -27.45
N GLU A 210 13.56 5.86 -28.29
CA GLU A 210 13.97 6.87 -29.28
C GLU A 210 14.30 8.15 -28.50
N GLY A 211 15.57 8.58 -28.59
CA GLY A 211 16.08 9.74 -27.88
C GLY A 211 15.69 11.06 -28.52
#